data_AF-A0A8B5WPZ8-F1
#
_entry.id   AF-A0A8B5WPZ8-F1
#
_cell.length_a   1.000
_cell.length_b   1.000
_cell.length_c   1.000
_cell.angle_alpha   90.00
_cell.angle_beta   90.00
_cell.angle_gamma   90.00
#
_symmetry.space_group_name_H-M   'P 1'
#
loop_
_entity.id
_entity.type
_entity.pdbx_description
1 polymer ?
#
loop_
_entity_poly.entity_id
_entity_poly.type
_entity_poly.pdbx_seq_one_letter_code
_entity_poly.pdbx_strand_id
1 'polypeptide(L)'
;MVRQQKTFLNVVFAVAVLAGSGIIGFADHAVFGPVFFIPTAVVALYALIVAGTLTECDEYAAGEHYLDSIYFLGFLFTLIALAVMFYRLQAGMFGLGESEQIGLVFHHVGVSVTTSIAGVLFRNMARGGYLRDHPEREGELERSYGLLKKIADEFSSSYSETFETLRVFLDERSEYTGELVAAEKQYIDSIRRCATAAKRFETRLSGAESTIGDRSAEYGLALERNTDSLVRFNELTAQFALSAGRVSSEAERLPLREVNDELASFGTGVAELNTVLESLISILDHKVEKVT
;
A
#
# COMPACT_ATOMS: atom_id res chain seq x y z
N MET A 1 -32.67 33.79 53.05
CA MET A 1 -31.47 33.97 52.21
C MET A 1 -30.81 32.65 51.83
N VAL A 2 -30.61 31.71 52.75
CA VAL A 2 -29.96 30.39 52.52
C VAL A 2 -30.46 29.61 51.28
N ARG A 3 -31.77 29.62 50.98
CA ARG A 3 -32.33 28.90 49.82
C ARG A 3 -31.95 29.54 48.47
N GLN A 4 -31.78 30.86 48.41
CA GLN A 4 -31.38 31.57 47.19
C GLN A 4 -29.89 31.40 46.90
N GLN A 5 -29.03 31.42 47.93
CA GLN A 5 -27.60 31.10 47.82
C GLN A 5 -27.38 29.66 47.33
N LYS A 6 -28.17 28.70 47.86
CA LYS A 6 -28.19 27.29 47.40
C LYS A 6 -28.46 27.15 45.90
N THR A 7 -29.50 27.82 45.40
CA THR A 7 -29.83 27.76 43.97
C THR A 7 -28.79 28.47 43.11
N PHE A 8 -28.26 29.60 43.55
CA PHE A 8 -27.25 30.36 42.81
C PHE A 8 -25.96 29.55 42.59
N LEU A 9 -25.37 29.00 43.66
CA LEU A 9 -24.12 28.25 43.57
C LEU A 9 -24.25 26.99 42.69
N ASN A 10 -25.38 26.29 42.76
CA ASN A 10 -25.63 25.13 41.91
C ASN A 10 -25.72 25.50 40.42
N VAL A 11 -26.33 26.65 40.09
CA VAL A 11 -26.40 27.15 38.71
C VAL A 11 -25.00 27.55 38.22
N VAL A 12 -24.24 28.28 39.04
CA VAL A 12 -22.87 28.69 38.70
C VAL A 12 -21.97 27.46 38.50
N PHE A 13 -22.10 26.43 39.35
CA PHE A 13 -21.39 25.17 39.20
C PHE A 13 -21.73 24.50 37.86
N ALA A 14 -23.01 24.36 37.53
CA ALA A 14 -23.43 23.75 36.26
C ALA A 14 -22.89 24.53 35.04
N VAL A 15 -22.92 25.86 35.09
CA VAL A 15 -22.35 26.72 34.03
C VAL A 15 -20.84 26.52 33.93
N ALA A 16 -20.13 26.47 35.05
CA ALA A 16 -18.69 26.25 35.08
C ALA A 16 -18.33 24.86 34.50
N VAL A 17 -19.09 23.82 34.86
CA VAL A 17 -18.94 22.47 34.31
C VAL A 17 -19.10 22.48 32.79
N LEU A 18 -20.18 23.06 32.27
CA LEU A 18 -20.45 23.10 30.83
C LEU A 18 -19.39 23.92 30.08
N ALA A 19 -19.00 25.08 30.62
CA ALA A 19 -17.98 25.93 30.03
C ALA A 19 -16.63 25.21 29.97
N GLY A 20 -16.16 24.64 31.08
CA GLY A 20 -14.89 23.92 31.12
C GLY A 20 -14.89 22.67 30.26
N SER A 21 -16.00 21.91 30.24
CA SER A 21 -16.15 20.74 29.36
C SER A 21 -16.06 21.15 27.88
N GLY A 22 -16.72 22.23 27.49
CA GLY A 22 -16.65 22.77 26.14
C GLY A 22 -15.23 23.22 25.77
N ILE A 23 -14.55 23.93 26.67
CA ILE A 23 -13.17 24.36 26.46
C ILE A 23 -12.24 23.16 26.26
N ILE A 24 -12.32 22.15 27.13
CA ILE A 24 -11.48 20.95 27.02
C ILE A 24 -11.80 20.15 25.74
N GLY A 25 -13.09 20.05 25.39
CA GLY A 25 -13.55 19.25 24.25
C GLY A 25 -13.27 19.89 22.88
N PHE A 26 -13.36 21.21 22.76
CA PHE A 26 -13.25 21.96 21.50
C PHE A 26 -11.94 22.75 21.35
N ALA A 27 -10.96 22.58 22.24
CA ALA A 27 -9.63 23.19 22.11
C ALA A 27 -8.78 22.53 21.00
N ASP A 28 -9.39 22.24 19.86
CA ASP A 28 -8.78 21.50 18.74
C ASP A 28 -7.56 22.19 18.15
N HIS A 29 -7.46 23.52 18.22
CA HIS A 29 -6.49 24.30 17.42
C HIS A 29 -5.68 25.31 18.24
N ALA A 30 -5.79 25.28 19.56
CA ALA A 30 -5.15 26.28 20.41
C ALA A 30 -3.91 25.71 21.10
N VAL A 31 -2.83 25.50 20.33
CA VAL A 31 -1.47 25.32 20.88
C VAL A 31 -0.90 26.67 21.40
N PHE A 32 -1.78 27.62 21.72
CA PHE A 32 -1.42 28.88 22.36
C PHE A 32 -1.25 28.63 23.87
N GLY A 33 -0.04 28.86 24.38
CA GLY A 33 0.33 28.65 25.79
C GLY A 33 -0.67 29.13 26.86
N PRO A 34 -1.43 30.23 26.68
CA PRO A 34 -2.44 30.66 27.67
C PRO A 34 -3.69 29.77 27.73
N VAL A 35 -4.07 29.11 26.62
CA VAL A 35 -5.31 28.32 26.53
C VAL A 35 -5.25 27.07 27.41
N PHE A 36 -4.04 26.54 27.61
CA PHE A 36 -3.73 25.47 28.56
C PHE A 36 -4.22 25.74 29.98
N PHE A 37 -4.15 26.99 30.45
CA PHE A 37 -4.51 27.33 31.84
C PHE A 37 -5.97 27.76 32.00
N ILE A 38 -6.76 27.84 30.92
CA ILE A 38 -8.16 28.31 31.02
C ILE A 38 -9.02 27.41 31.90
N PRO A 39 -9.01 26.06 31.77
CA PRO A 39 -9.78 25.20 32.67
C PRO A 39 -9.40 25.40 34.14
N THR A 40 -8.11 25.59 34.41
CA THR A 40 -7.59 25.90 35.75
C THR A 40 -8.06 27.28 36.25
N ALA A 41 -8.09 28.29 35.38
CA ALA A 41 -8.64 29.60 35.70
C ALA A 41 -10.15 29.56 35.98
N VAL A 42 -10.91 28.68 35.30
CA VAL A 42 -12.33 28.45 35.59
C VAL A 42 -12.50 27.88 37.01
N VAL A 43 -11.68 26.90 37.40
CA VAL A 43 -11.68 26.37 38.78
C VAL A 43 -11.33 27.45 39.80
N ALA A 44 -10.31 28.27 39.52
CA ALA A 44 -9.91 29.36 40.39
C ALA A 44 -11.02 30.41 40.55
N LEU A 45 -11.65 30.82 39.45
CA LEU A 45 -12.75 31.78 39.45
C LEU A 45 -13.96 31.23 40.22
N TYR A 46 -14.30 29.96 40.00
CA TYR A 46 -15.37 29.31 40.75
C TYR A 46 -15.06 29.28 42.25
N ALA A 47 -13.83 28.95 42.62
CA ALA A 47 -13.42 28.96 44.02
C ALA A 47 -13.49 30.34 44.67
N LEU A 48 -13.15 31.41 43.94
CA LEU A 48 -13.30 32.78 44.43
C LEU A 48 -14.77 33.14 44.67
N ILE A 49 -15.68 32.73 43.78
CA ILE A 49 -17.13 32.91 43.96
C ILE A 49 -17.60 32.16 45.21
N VAL A 50 -17.22 30.89 45.36
CA VAL A 50 -17.57 30.08 46.52
C VAL A 50 -17.01 30.70 47.81
N ALA A 51 -15.75 31.10 47.84
CA ALA A 51 -15.12 31.76 48.98
C ALA A 51 -15.84 33.05 49.38
N GLY A 52 -16.22 33.89 48.41
CA GLY A 52 -17.00 35.10 48.67
C GLY A 52 -18.42 34.83 49.18
N THR A 53 -19.03 33.71 48.81
CA THR A 53 -20.35 33.32 49.35
C THR A 53 -20.27 32.65 50.74
N LEU A 54 -19.13 32.03 51.07
CA LEU A 54 -18.90 31.34 52.34
C LEU A 54 -18.80 32.30 53.53
N THR A 55 -18.39 33.55 53.31
CA THR A 55 -18.32 34.57 54.38
C THR A 55 -19.68 34.91 54.98
N GLU A 56 -20.78 34.60 54.28
CA GLU A 56 -22.15 34.83 54.72
C GLU A 56 -22.85 33.53 55.19
N CYS A 57 -22.12 32.41 55.33
CA CYS A 57 -22.70 31.10 55.58
C CYS A 57 -22.38 30.56 56.98
N ASP A 58 -23.36 30.63 57.88
CA ASP A 58 -23.22 30.10 59.25
C ASP A 58 -23.45 28.57 59.35
N GLU A 59 -24.10 27.96 58.33
CA GLU A 59 -24.38 26.52 58.29
C GLU A 59 -23.15 25.72 57.86
N TYR A 60 -22.45 25.10 58.83
CA TYR A 60 -21.24 24.29 58.56
C TYR A 60 -21.42 23.21 57.49
N ALA A 61 -22.52 22.45 57.56
CA ALA A 61 -22.78 21.38 56.60
C ALA A 61 -22.98 21.90 55.16
N ALA A 62 -23.55 23.11 55.02
CA ALA A 62 -23.67 23.76 53.72
C ALA A 62 -22.30 24.29 53.26
N GLY A 63 -21.52 24.90 54.16
CA GLY A 63 -20.18 25.39 53.86
C GLY A 63 -19.23 24.29 53.35
N GLU A 64 -19.16 23.15 54.05
CA GLU A 64 -18.37 21.98 53.61
C GLU A 64 -18.83 21.44 52.25
N HIS A 65 -20.14 21.37 51.99
CA HIS A 65 -20.65 20.95 50.68
C HIS A 65 -20.19 21.86 49.54
N TYR A 66 -20.17 23.18 49.76
CA TYR A 66 -19.68 24.13 48.75
C TYR A 66 -18.17 24.06 48.57
N LEU A 67 -17.42 23.87 49.65
CA LEU A 67 -15.97 23.65 49.59
C LEU A 67 -15.66 22.39 48.78
N ASP A 68 -16.41 21.31 48.98
CA ASP A 68 -16.28 20.07 48.21
C ASP A 68 -16.63 20.26 46.73
N SER A 69 -17.58 21.14 46.41
CA SER A 69 -17.93 21.45 45.01
C SER A 69 -16.75 22.01 44.21
N ILE A 70 -15.83 22.76 44.85
CA ILE A 70 -14.60 23.25 44.19
C ILE A 70 -13.71 22.08 43.79
N TYR A 71 -13.54 21.11 44.69
CA TYR A 71 -12.77 19.90 44.43
C TYR A 71 -13.41 19.05 43.33
N PHE A 72 -14.74 18.84 43.40
CA PHE A 72 -15.46 18.09 42.38
C PHE A 72 -15.34 18.72 41.00
N LEU A 73 -15.36 20.06 40.90
CA LEU A 73 -15.17 20.75 39.62
C LEU A 73 -13.78 20.46 39.02
N GLY A 74 -12.72 20.59 39.82
CA GLY A 74 -11.35 20.30 39.39
C GLY A 74 -11.18 18.84 38.95
N PHE A 75 -11.73 17.91 39.73
CA PHE A 75 -11.72 16.48 39.42
C PHE A 75 -12.51 16.14 38.15
N LEU A 76 -13.67 16.75 37.94
CA LEU A 76 -14.48 16.52 36.75
C LEU A 76 -13.74 16.96 35.48
N PHE A 77 -13.06 18.11 35.52
CA PHE A 77 -12.22 18.56 34.40
C PHE A 77 -11.05 17.61 34.14
N THR A 78 -10.44 17.05 35.18
CA THR A 78 -9.42 16.02 35.05
C THR A 78 -9.95 14.80 34.30
N LEU A 79 -11.12 14.28 34.69
CA LEU A 79 -11.74 13.14 34.02
C LEU A 79 -12.10 13.44 32.56
N ILE A 80 -12.66 14.62 32.29
CA ILE A 80 -13.02 15.02 30.93
C ILE A 80 -11.77 15.15 30.07
N ALA A 81 -10.71 15.78 30.58
CA ALA A 81 -9.44 15.94 29.85
C ALA A 81 -8.83 14.58 29.50
N LEU A 82 -8.83 13.62 30.43
CA LEU A 82 -8.35 12.27 30.17
C LEU A 82 -9.25 11.52 29.17
N ALA A 83 -10.58 11.62 29.31
CA ALA A 83 -11.51 10.99 28.38
C ALA A 83 -11.37 11.54 26.95
N VAL A 84 -11.25 12.87 26.80
CA VAL A 84 -11.04 13.54 25.52
C VAL A 84 -9.68 13.15 24.93
N MET A 85 -8.63 13.07 25.76
CA MET A 85 -7.32 12.58 25.33
C MET A 85 -7.41 11.16 24.76
N PHE A 86 -8.02 10.21 25.48
CA PHE A 86 -8.15 8.84 24.99
C PHE A 86 -8.99 8.75 23.71
N TYR A 87 -10.10 9.49 23.66
CA TYR A 87 -10.94 9.56 22.46
C TYR A 87 -10.15 10.10 21.26
N ARG A 88 -9.38 11.17 21.44
CA ARG A 88 -8.55 11.77 20.38
C ARG A 88 -7.38 10.89 19.98
N LEU A 89 -6.74 10.20 20.94
CA LEU A 89 -5.71 9.21 20.66
C LEU A 89 -6.23 8.04 19.83
N GLN A 90 -7.47 7.61 20.09
CA GLN A 90 -8.13 6.57 19.31
C GLN A 90 -8.56 7.07 17.91
N ALA A 91 -9.07 8.29 17.82
CA ALA A 91 -9.50 8.90 16.55
C ALA A 91 -8.31 9.33 15.66
N GLY A 92 -7.18 9.68 16.27
CA GLY A 92 -5.94 10.11 15.61
C GLY A 92 -5.13 8.98 14.93
N MET A 93 -5.65 7.75 14.93
CA MET A 93 -5.03 6.57 14.32
C MET A 93 -4.82 6.68 12.79
N PHE A 94 -5.25 7.78 12.14
CA PHE A 94 -5.26 7.93 10.67
C PHE A 94 -4.78 9.28 10.10
N GLY A 95 -3.97 10.10 10.79
CA GLY A 95 -3.43 11.28 10.07
C GLY A 95 -2.62 12.39 10.75
N LEU A 96 -2.36 12.36 12.06
CA LEU A 96 -1.49 13.37 12.71
C LEU A 96 -0.05 12.87 12.80
N GLY A 97 0.93 13.75 12.57
CA GLY A 97 2.36 13.43 12.74
C GLY A 97 2.70 13.12 14.21
N GLU A 98 3.70 12.27 14.46
CA GLU A 98 4.07 11.82 15.81
C GLU A 98 4.30 12.97 16.81
N SER A 99 4.92 14.07 16.37
CA SER A 99 5.19 15.25 17.21
C SER A 99 3.92 15.98 17.64
N GLU A 100 2.89 16.03 16.80
CA GLU A 100 1.60 16.66 17.11
C GLU A 100 0.78 15.79 18.07
N GLN A 101 0.84 14.46 17.92
CA GLN A 101 0.18 13.53 18.82
C GLN A 101 0.75 13.63 20.23
N ILE A 102 2.08 13.66 20.37
CA ILE A 102 2.76 13.81 21.66
C ILE A 102 2.39 15.15 22.30
N GLY A 103 2.40 16.25 21.54
CA GLY A 103 1.99 17.57 22.05
C GLY A 103 0.55 17.60 22.58
N LEU A 104 -0.38 16.91 21.90
CA LEU A 104 -1.78 16.83 22.30
C LEU A 104 -1.98 16.01 23.58
N VAL A 105 -1.22 14.92 23.73
CA VAL A 105 -1.21 14.13 24.98
C VAL A 105 -0.71 14.97 26.15
N PHE A 106 0.44 15.62 26.01
CA PHE A 106 0.97 16.48 27.07
C PHE A 106 0.05 17.65 27.41
N HIS A 107 -0.65 18.21 26.43
CA HIS A 107 -1.65 19.24 26.67
C HIS A 107 -2.77 18.73 27.59
N HIS A 108 -3.43 17.62 27.24
CA HIS A 108 -4.56 17.12 28.03
C HIS A 108 -4.14 16.53 29.38
N VAL A 109 -2.98 15.86 29.44
CA VAL A 109 -2.40 15.41 30.72
C VAL A 109 -2.14 16.63 31.60
N GLY A 110 -1.46 17.65 31.08
CA GLY A 110 -1.18 18.87 31.83
C GLY A 110 -2.43 19.63 32.28
N VAL A 111 -3.47 19.71 31.44
CA VAL A 111 -4.78 20.24 31.85
C VAL A 111 -5.35 19.40 32.99
N SER A 112 -5.35 18.08 32.88
CA SER A 112 -5.89 17.19 33.91
C SER A 112 -5.16 17.32 35.25
N VAL A 113 -3.84 17.47 35.21
CA VAL A 113 -2.97 17.65 36.39
C VAL A 113 -3.30 18.99 37.04
N THR A 114 -3.26 20.07 36.25
CA THR A 114 -3.41 21.43 36.77
C THR A 114 -4.80 21.70 37.32
N THR A 115 -5.87 21.16 36.72
CA THR A 115 -7.22 21.30 37.26
C THR A 115 -7.42 20.51 38.55
N SER A 116 -6.79 19.32 38.66
CA SER A 116 -6.83 18.53 39.89
C SER A 116 -6.10 19.24 41.04
N ILE A 117 -4.90 19.77 40.77
CA ILE A 117 -4.15 20.57 41.76
C ILE A 117 -4.98 21.77 42.19
N ALA A 118 -5.50 22.53 41.24
CA ALA A 118 -6.28 23.72 41.51
C ALA A 118 -7.51 23.41 42.37
N GLY A 119 -8.26 22.36 42.04
CA GLY A 119 -9.45 21.95 42.81
C GLY A 119 -9.11 21.66 44.27
N VAL A 120 -8.02 20.93 44.52
CA VAL A 120 -7.59 20.62 45.88
C VAL A 120 -7.02 21.85 46.60
N LEU A 121 -6.15 22.62 45.96
CA LEU A 121 -5.54 23.80 46.56
C LEU A 121 -6.59 24.85 46.90
N PHE A 122 -7.44 25.23 45.94
CA PHE A 122 -8.43 26.27 46.15
C PHE A 122 -9.52 25.85 47.14
N ARG A 123 -9.92 24.56 47.16
CA ARG A 123 -10.80 24.04 48.22
C ARG A 123 -10.18 24.25 49.59
N ASN A 124 -8.92 23.85 49.78
CA ASN A 124 -8.27 23.95 51.09
C ASN A 124 -7.99 25.41 51.48
N MET A 125 -7.67 26.29 50.52
CA MET A 125 -7.53 27.72 50.77
C MET A 125 -8.86 28.36 51.18
N ALA A 126 -9.94 28.07 50.46
CA ALA A 126 -11.28 28.55 50.79
C ALA A 126 -11.73 28.01 52.16
N ARG A 127 -11.43 26.74 52.46
CA ARG A 127 -11.69 26.12 53.76
C ARG A 127 -10.89 26.77 54.88
N GLY A 128 -9.60 27.05 54.65
CA GLY A 128 -8.75 27.75 55.60
C GLY A 128 -9.24 29.17 55.91
N GLY A 129 -9.72 29.89 54.89
CA GLY A 129 -10.39 31.19 55.06
C GLY A 129 -11.67 31.05 55.90
N TYR A 130 -12.53 30.11 55.53
CA TYR A 130 -13.77 29.84 56.26
C TYR A 130 -13.53 29.47 57.73
N LEU A 131 -12.59 28.56 58.01
CA LEU A 131 -12.25 28.13 59.37
C LEU A 131 -11.59 29.22 60.21
N ARG A 132 -10.84 30.14 59.58
CA ARG A 132 -10.26 31.30 60.28
C ARG A 132 -11.34 32.24 60.82
N ASP A 133 -12.45 32.37 60.10
CA ASP A 133 -13.58 33.21 60.52
C ASP A 133 -14.50 32.48 61.53
N HIS A 134 -14.22 31.20 61.84
CA HIS A 134 -14.96 30.35 62.79
C HIS A 134 -14.01 29.77 63.87
N PRO A 135 -13.60 30.59 64.86
CA PRO A 135 -12.56 30.25 65.83
C PRO A 135 -12.90 29.05 66.73
N GLU A 136 -14.17 28.70 66.88
CA GLU A 136 -14.59 27.47 67.59
C GLU A 136 -14.11 26.16 66.93
N ARG A 137 -13.44 26.22 65.77
CA ARG A 137 -12.95 25.07 65.00
C ARG A 137 -11.44 25.06 64.72
N GLU A 138 -10.62 25.74 65.53
CA GLU A 138 -9.15 25.82 65.36
C GLU A 138 -8.46 24.46 65.14
N GLY A 139 -8.91 23.38 65.80
CA GLY A 139 -8.35 22.03 65.62
C GLY A 139 -8.55 21.42 64.23
N GLU A 140 -9.54 21.89 63.46
CA GLU A 140 -9.76 21.45 62.06
C GLU A 140 -8.87 22.19 61.06
N LEU A 141 -8.42 23.39 61.42
CA LEU A 141 -7.51 24.20 60.62
C LEU A 141 -6.12 23.54 60.57
N GLU A 142 -5.60 23.11 61.71
CA GLU A 142 -4.31 22.41 61.81
C GLU A 142 -4.33 21.07 61.02
N ARG A 143 -5.44 20.33 61.11
CA ARG A 143 -5.66 19.13 60.26
C ARG A 143 -5.67 19.45 58.78
N SER A 144 -6.30 20.56 58.37
CA SER A 144 -6.36 20.96 56.95
C SER A 144 -4.97 21.32 56.41
N TYR A 145 -4.12 21.99 57.20
CA TYR A 145 -2.72 22.22 56.83
C TYR A 145 -1.89 20.93 56.75
N GLY A 146 -2.09 20.00 57.69
CA GLY A 146 -1.44 18.68 57.64
C GLY A 146 -1.84 17.87 56.40
N LEU A 147 -3.12 17.90 56.03
CA LEU A 147 -3.63 17.28 54.80
C LEU A 147 -3.04 17.93 53.55
N LEU A 148 -2.97 19.26 53.47
CA LEU A 148 -2.33 19.97 52.36
C LEU A 148 -0.87 19.55 52.16
N LYS A 149 -0.10 19.46 53.26
CA LYS A 149 1.28 19.01 53.20
C LYS A 149 1.39 17.56 52.71
N LYS A 150 0.60 16.66 53.29
CA LYS A 150 0.57 15.25 52.87
C LYS A 150 0.21 15.11 51.40
N ILE A 151 -0.81 15.84 50.95
CA ILE A 151 -1.21 15.85 49.54
C ILE A 151 -0.07 16.37 48.68
N ALA A 152 0.62 17.45 49.04
CA ALA A 152 1.74 17.96 48.26
C ALA A 152 2.89 16.93 48.14
N ASP A 153 3.22 16.24 49.24
CA ASP A 153 4.26 15.21 49.27
C ASP A 153 3.87 13.99 48.39
N GLU A 154 2.62 13.52 48.52
CA GLU A 154 2.06 12.38 47.78
C GLU A 154 1.88 12.72 46.29
N PHE A 155 1.49 13.96 46.00
CA PHE A 155 1.36 14.52 44.66
C PHE A 155 2.71 14.57 43.94
N SER A 156 3.76 15.06 44.61
CA SER A 156 5.09 15.13 44.02
C SER A 156 5.65 13.74 43.67
N SER A 157 5.38 12.74 44.51
CA SER A 157 5.87 11.38 44.29
C SER A 157 5.09 10.64 43.20
N SER A 158 3.75 10.65 43.27
CA SER A 158 2.90 9.86 42.37
C SER A 158 2.88 10.40 40.93
N TYR A 159 3.01 11.72 40.74
CA TYR A 159 3.06 12.29 39.40
C TYR A 159 4.39 12.03 38.69
N SER A 160 5.51 12.02 39.42
CA SER A 160 6.80 11.71 38.80
C SER A 160 6.77 10.32 38.17
N GLU A 161 6.25 9.33 38.90
CA GLU A 161 6.07 7.95 38.43
C GLU A 161 5.09 7.87 37.25
N THR A 162 3.99 8.63 37.31
CA THR A 162 3.00 8.66 36.22
C THR A 162 3.60 9.27 34.95
N PHE A 163 4.32 10.40 35.04
CA PHE A 163 4.98 11.03 33.90
C PHE A 163 6.08 10.16 33.31
N GLU A 164 6.83 9.45 34.15
CA GLU A 164 7.84 8.49 33.70
C GLU A 164 7.20 7.33 32.94
N THR A 165 6.12 6.75 33.46
CA THR A 165 5.36 5.70 32.79
C THR A 165 4.75 6.18 31.47
N LEU A 166 4.20 7.39 31.44
CA LEU A 166 3.60 7.98 30.24
C LEU A 166 4.67 8.26 29.18
N ARG A 167 5.86 8.69 29.61
CA ARG A 167 7.01 8.87 28.72
C ARG A 167 7.48 7.54 28.13
N VAL A 168 7.64 6.50 28.94
CA VAL A 168 8.00 5.15 28.47
C VAL A 168 6.97 4.65 27.45
N PHE A 169 5.67 4.79 27.76
CA PHE A 169 4.60 4.39 26.85
C PHE A 169 4.65 5.16 25.51
N LEU A 170 4.92 6.48 25.55
CA LEU A 170 5.04 7.30 24.34
C LEU A 170 6.29 6.97 23.52
N ASP A 171 7.42 6.72 24.19
CA ASP A 171 8.67 6.31 23.54
C ASP A 171 8.50 4.94 22.85
N GLU A 172 7.95 3.95 23.56
CA GLU A 172 7.61 2.63 22.97
C GLU A 172 6.67 2.81 21.77
N ARG A 173 5.64 3.66 21.90
CA ARG A 173 4.70 3.85 20.81
C ARG A 173 5.34 4.50 19.58
N SER A 174 6.22 5.48 19.77
CA SER A 174 6.97 6.12 18.68
C SER A 174 7.89 5.13 17.98
N GLU A 175 8.54 4.24 18.73
CA GLU A 175 9.36 3.17 18.14
C GLU A 175 8.51 2.21 17.29
N TYR A 176 7.35 1.79 17.79
CA TYR A 176 6.40 0.97 17.04
C TYR A 176 5.87 1.65 15.76
N THR A 177 5.56 2.95 15.79
CA THR A 177 5.17 3.67 14.56
C THR A 177 6.34 3.81 13.59
N GLY A 178 7.56 4.01 14.09
CA GLY A 178 8.78 4.02 13.26
C GLY A 178 8.98 2.71 12.50
N GLU A 179 8.79 1.57 13.18
CA GLU A 179 8.84 0.24 12.56
C GLU A 179 7.73 0.05 11.52
N LEU A 180 6.50 0.50 11.81
CA LEU A 180 5.37 0.46 10.89
C LEU A 180 5.61 1.29 9.63
N VAL A 181 6.14 2.50 9.76
CA VAL A 181 6.50 3.37 8.62
C VAL A 181 7.62 2.75 7.79
N ALA A 182 8.61 2.11 8.42
CA ALA A 182 9.65 1.39 7.71
C ALA A 182 9.09 0.19 6.92
N ALA A 183 8.17 -0.57 7.54
CA ALA A 183 7.48 -1.68 6.89
C ALA A 183 6.59 -1.22 5.72
N GLU A 184 5.85 -0.12 5.89
CA GLU A 184 5.03 0.50 4.84
C GLU A 184 5.89 0.95 3.66
N LYS A 185 7.02 1.63 3.93
CA LYS A 185 7.96 2.05 2.88
C LYS A 185 8.52 0.84 2.11
N GLN A 186 8.87 -0.23 2.82
CA GLN A 186 9.34 -1.47 2.20
C GLN A 186 8.24 -2.12 1.34
N TYR A 187 6.99 -2.07 1.78
CA TYR A 187 5.82 -2.53 1.04
C TYR A 187 5.58 -1.70 -0.24
N ILE A 188 5.60 -0.37 -0.15
CA ILE A 188 5.47 0.54 -1.30
C ILE A 188 6.59 0.29 -2.32
N ASP A 189 7.83 0.12 -1.85
CA ASP A 189 8.96 -0.20 -2.73
C ASP A 189 8.84 -1.59 -3.38
N SER A 190 8.19 -2.55 -2.71
CA SER A 190 7.86 -3.85 -3.29
C SER A 190 6.81 -3.72 -4.41
N ILE A 191 5.77 -2.90 -4.21
CA ILE A 191 4.76 -2.60 -5.22
C ILE A 191 5.38 -1.91 -6.43
N ARG A 192 6.25 -0.91 -6.22
CA ARG A 192 6.96 -0.22 -7.31
C ARG A 192 7.83 -1.17 -8.14
N ARG A 193 8.52 -2.09 -7.48
CA ARG A 193 9.32 -3.12 -8.16
C ARG A 193 8.43 -4.07 -8.97
N CYS A 194 7.31 -4.51 -8.40
CA CYS A 194 6.34 -5.34 -9.11
C CYS A 194 5.75 -4.61 -10.33
N ALA A 195 5.32 -3.36 -10.18
CA ALA A 195 4.81 -2.54 -11.28
C ALA A 195 5.87 -2.35 -12.39
N THR A 196 7.12 -2.14 -12.02
CA THR A 196 8.24 -2.04 -12.99
C THR A 196 8.47 -3.35 -13.71
N ALA A 197 8.40 -4.49 -13.00
CA ALA A 197 8.52 -5.82 -13.61
C ALA A 197 7.36 -6.11 -14.57
N ALA A 198 6.13 -5.76 -14.18
CA ALA A 198 4.94 -5.88 -15.01
C ALA A 198 5.07 -5.04 -16.30
N LYS A 199 5.52 -3.79 -16.20
CA LYS A 199 5.77 -2.93 -17.37
C LYS A 199 6.83 -3.50 -18.30
N ARG A 200 7.92 -4.06 -17.76
CA ARG A 200 8.96 -4.73 -18.57
C ARG A 200 8.41 -5.98 -19.25
N PHE A 201 7.55 -6.73 -18.56
CA PHE A 201 6.89 -7.90 -19.13
C PHE A 201 5.96 -7.50 -20.28
N GLU A 202 5.14 -6.46 -20.10
CA GLU A 202 4.28 -5.87 -21.14
C GLU A 202 5.09 -5.45 -22.38
N THR A 203 6.18 -4.71 -22.19
CA THR A 203 7.05 -4.28 -23.31
C THR A 203 7.65 -5.49 -24.05
N ARG A 204 8.07 -6.54 -23.32
CA ARG A 204 8.56 -7.78 -23.96
C ARG A 204 7.47 -8.52 -24.70
N LEU A 205 6.26 -8.54 -24.15
CA LEU A 205 5.11 -9.20 -24.77
C LEU A 205 4.72 -8.49 -26.08
N SER A 206 4.64 -7.16 -26.07
CA SER A 206 4.38 -6.37 -27.27
C SER A 206 5.49 -6.54 -28.33
N GLY A 207 6.76 -6.59 -27.92
CA GLY A 207 7.87 -6.89 -28.83
C GLY A 207 7.80 -8.31 -29.41
N ALA A 208 7.40 -9.30 -28.61
CA ALA A 208 7.20 -10.67 -29.07
C ALA A 208 6.01 -10.76 -30.04
N GLU A 209 4.91 -10.05 -29.78
CA GLU A 209 3.75 -9.96 -30.67
C GLU A 209 4.13 -9.37 -32.03
N SER A 210 4.89 -8.26 -32.04
CA SER A 210 5.42 -7.68 -33.29
C SER A 210 6.31 -8.68 -34.04
N THR A 211 7.21 -9.37 -33.34
CA THR A 211 8.10 -10.37 -33.96
C THR A 211 7.32 -11.54 -34.55
N ILE A 212 6.26 -11.99 -33.86
CA ILE A 212 5.36 -13.05 -34.36
C ILE A 212 4.61 -12.54 -35.59
N GLY A 213 4.10 -11.31 -35.57
CA GLY A 213 3.45 -10.67 -36.71
C GLY A 213 4.35 -10.62 -37.94
N ASP A 214 5.58 -10.16 -37.77
CA ASP A 214 6.58 -10.07 -38.84
C ASP A 214 6.90 -11.45 -39.42
N ARG A 215 7.14 -12.45 -38.55
CA ARG A 215 7.40 -13.83 -38.98
C ARG A 215 6.19 -14.44 -39.69
N SER A 216 4.97 -14.21 -39.19
CA SER A 216 3.75 -14.70 -39.83
C SER A 216 3.56 -14.09 -41.22
N ALA A 217 3.87 -12.81 -41.40
CA ALA A 217 3.85 -12.16 -42.72
C ALA A 217 4.91 -12.76 -43.67
N GLU A 218 6.13 -12.99 -43.16
CA GLU A 218 7.19 -13.64 -43.93
C GLU A 218 6.81 -15.08 -44.35
N TYR A 219 6.23 -15.86 -43.43
CA TYR A 219 5.69 -17.19 -43.73
C TYR A 219 4.56 -17.15 -44.77
N GLY A 220 3.68 -16.14 -44.71
CA GLY A 220 2.63 -15.94 -45.71
C GLY A 220 3.21 -15.73 -47.11
N LEU A 221 4.22 -14.86 -47.24
CA LEU A 221 4.93 -14.61 -48.51
C LEU A 221 5.68 -15.86 -49.00
N ALA A 222 6.28 -16.63 -48.09
CA ALA A 222 6.96 -17.88 -48.44
C ALA A 222 5.97 -18.95 -48.94
N LEU A 223 4.79 -19.05 -48.32
CA LEU A 223 3.72 -19.93 -48.75
C LEU A 223 3.21 -19.55 -50.14
N GLU A 224 2.98 -18.26 -50.40
CA GLU A 224 2.56 -17.77 -51.73
C GLU A 224 3.59 -18.14 -52.82
N ARG A 225 4.88 -17.93 -52.56
CA ARG A 225 5.96 -18.35 -53.48
C ARG A 225 5.99 -19.86 -53.71
N ASN A 226 5.74 -20.66 -52.67
CA ASN A 226 5.66 -22.12 -52.80
C ASN A 226 4.44 -22.54 -53.60
N THR A 227 3.29 -21.91 -53.41
CA THR A 227 2.08 -22.14 -54.21
C THR A 227 2.34 -21.81 -55.68
N ASP A 228 2.94 -20.66 -55.99
CA ASP A 228 3.35 -20.31 -57.36
C ASP A 228 4.30 -21.33 -57.98
N SER A 229 5.27 -21.81 -57.19
CA SER A 229 6.23 -22.82 -57.63
C SER A 229 5.53 -24.16 -57.93
N LEU A 230 4.55 -24.56 -57.11
CA LEU A 230 3.75 -25.76 -57.34
C LEU A 230 2.86 -25.63 -58.58
N VAL A 231 2.28 -24.45 -58.83
CA VAL A 231 1.50 -24.18 -60.06
C VAL A 231 2.40 -24.33 -61.28
N ARG A 232 3.58 -23.69 -61.29
CA ARG A 232 4.55 -23.83 -62.38
C ARG A 232 5.04 -25.27 -62.56
N PHE A 233 5.28 -25.98 -61.47
CA PHE A 233 5.67 -27.39 -61.52
C PHE A 233 4.57 -28.26 -62.15
N ASN A 234 3.30 -28.00 -61.82
CA ASN A 234 2.17 -28.69 -62.41
C ASN A 234 2.03 -28.38 -63.92
N GLU A 235 2.22 -27.12 -64.31
CA GLU A 235 2.28 -26.72 -65.74
C GLU A 235 3.41 -27.44 -66.49
N LEU A 236 4.61 -27.52 -65.91
CA LEU A 236 5.73 -28.26 -66.48
C LEU A 236 5.43 -29.75 -66.59
N THR A 237 4.77 -30.33 -65.57
CA THR A 237 4.35 -31.74 -65.59
C THR A 237 3.34 -32.00 -66.71
N ALA A 238 2.39 -31.08 -66.93
CA ALA A 238 1.44 -31.16 -68.03
C ALA A 238 2.14 -31.04 -69.40
N GLN A 239 3.10 -30.12 -69.55
CA GLN A 239 3.90 -29.99 -70.77
C GLN A 239 4.77 -31.23 -71.04
N PHE A 240 5.34 -31.83 -69.99
CA PHE A 240 6.10 -33.07 -70.08
C PHE A 240 5.20 -34.22 -70.53
N ALA A 241 4.00 -34.36 -69.96
CA ALA A 241 3.03 -35.38 -70.37
C ALA A 241 2.61 -35.21 -71.85
N LEU A 242 2.38 -33.98 -72.30
CA LEU A 242 2.10 -33.69 -73.71
C LEU A 242 3.28 -34.05 -74.63
N SER A 243 4.50 -33.72 -74.21
CA SER A 243 5.72 -34.01 -74.98
C SER A 243 6.01 -35.50 -75.02
N ALA A 244 5.84 -36.21 -73.91
CA ALA A 244 5.93 -37.67 -73.85
C ALA A 244 4.87 -38.32 -74.74
N GLY A 245 3.64 -37.80 -74.75
CA GLY A 245 2.58 -38.22 -75.66
C GLY A 245 2.96 -38.02 -77.13
N ARG A 246 3.56 -36.89 -77.49
CA ARG A 246 4.08 -36.64 -78.85
C ARG A 246 5.20 -37.61 -79.21
N VAL A 247 6.20 -37.77 -78.36
CA VAL A 247 7.32 -38.71 -78.57
C VAL A 247 6.80 -40.13 -78.74
N SER A 248 5.83 -40.56 -77.91
CA SER A 248 5.19 -41.87 -78.07
C SER A 248 4.49 -41.99 -79.42
N SER A 249 3.74 -40.97 -79.84
CA SER A 249 3.04 -40.97 -81.13
C SER A 249 4.00 -40.92 -82.33
N GLU A 250 5.14 -40.25 -82.22
CA GLU A 250 6.18 -40.22 -83.24
C GLU A 250 6.94 -41.55 -83.28
N ALA A 251 7.22 -42.16 -82.13
CA ALA A 251 7.84 -43.48 -82.04
C ALA A 251 6.96 -44.57 -82.66
N GLU A 252 5.64 -44.50 -82.48
CA GLU A 252 4.68 -45.40 -83.16
C GLU A 252 4.60 -45.16 -84.67
N ARG A 253 4.94 -43.96 -85.14
CA ARG A 253 4.95 -43.59 -86.57
C ARG A 253 6.28 -43.85 -87.28
N LEU A 254 7.36 -44.05 -86.54
CA LEU A 254 8.62 -44.44 -87.16
C LEU A 254 8.42 -45.80 -87.83
N PRO A 255 8.81 -45.95 -89.11
CA PRO A 255 8.69 -47.21 -89.82
C PRO A 255 9.84 -48.12 -89.36
N LEU A 256 9.84 -48.48 -88.08
CA LEU A 256 10.81 -49.39 -87.47
C LEU A 256 10.85 -50.73 -88.22
N ARG A 257 9.75 -51.08 -88.89
CA ARG A 257 9.66 -52.22 -89.78
C ARG A 257 10.41 -52.02 -91.09
N GLU A 258 10.28 -50.87 -91.74
CA GLU A 258 11.02 -50.57 -92.99
C GLU A 258 12.52 -50.43 -92.73
N VAL A 259 12.93 -49.79 -91.63
CA VAL A 259 14.34 -49.69 -91.24
C VAL A 259 14.94 -51.07 -90.94
N ASN A 260 14.17 -51.95 -90.30
CA ASN A 260 14.60 -53.33 -90.05
C ASN A 260 14.68 -54.17 -91.34
N ASP A 261 13.74 -53.96 -92.27
CA ASP A 261 13.76 -54.62 -93.58
C ASP A 261 14.95 -54.13 -94.45
N GLU A 262 15.30 -52.84 -94.39
CA GLU A 262 16.50 -52.30 -95.04
C GLU A 262 17.79 -52.88 -94.43
N LEU A 263 17.89 -52.96 -93.09
CA LEU A 263 19.02 -53.57 -92.38
C LEU A 263 19.20 -55.05 -92.73
N ALA A 264 18.09 -55.80 -92.84
CA ALA A 264 18.11 -57.18 -93.28
C ALA A 264 18.59 -57.30 -94.75
N SER A 265 18.16 -56.40 -95.64
CA SER A 265 18.63 -56.36 -97.03
C SER A 265 20.14 -56.07 -97.12
N PHE A 266 20.65 -55.16 -96.28
CA PHE A 266 22.07 -54.82 -96.23
C PHE A 266 22.91 -56.00 -95.74
N GLY A 267 22.45 -56.72 -94.71
CA GLY A 267 23.10 -57.95 -94.23
C GLY A 267 23.19 -59.02 -95.31
N THR A 268 22.17 -59.12 -96.17
CA THR A 268 22.14 -60.07 -97.30
C THR A 268 23.16 -59.67 -98.38
N GLY A 269 23.26 -58.39 -98.71
CA GLY A 269 24.26 -57.88 -99.67
C GLY A 269 25.72 -58.05 -99.20
N VAL A 270 25.98 -57.94 -97.89
CA VAL A 270 27.30 -58.21 -97.31
C VAL A 270 27.66 -59.70 -97.38
N ALA A 271 26.68 -60.59 -97.20
CA ALA A 271 26.90 -62.03 -97.33
C ALA A 271 27.26 -62.42 -98.77
N GLU A 272 26.57 -61.87 -99.77
CA GLU A 272 26.90 -62.07 -101.19
C GLU A 272 28.30 -61.57 -101.54
N LEU A 273 28.69 -60.39 -101.03
CA LEU A 273 30.04 -59.84 -101.24
C LEU A 273 31.11 -60.78 -100.68
N ASN A 274 30.86 -61.39 -99.52
CA ASN A 274 31.77 -62.33 -98.89
C ASN A 274 31.92 -63.62 -99.73
N THR A 275 30.82 -64.10 -100.33
CA THR A 275 30.86 -65.25 -101.25
C THR A 275 31.67 -64.95 -102.52
N VAL A 276 31.55 -63.75 -103.08
CA VAL A 276 32.37 -63.30 -104.22
C VAL A 276 33.85 -63.21 -103.82
N LEU A 277 34.14 -62.72 -102.61
CA LEU A 277 35.49 -62.63 -102.10
C LEU A 277 36.14 -64.03 -101.94
N GLU A 278 35.40 -64.99 -101.39
CA GLU A 278 35.84 -66.38 -101.27
C GLU A 278 36.06 -67.04 -102.65
N SER A 279 35.20 -66.75 -103.62
CA SER A 279 35.38 -67.22 -105.00
C SER A 279 36.67 -66.67 -105.64
N LEU A 280 36.98 -65.39 -105.42
CA LEU A 280 38.22 -64.78 -105.88
C LEU A 280 39.47 -65.37 -105.21
N ILE A 281 39.39 -65.65 -103.90
CA ILE A 281 40.47 -66.31 -103.15
C ILE A 281 40.70 -67.73 -103.70
N SER A 282 39.64 -68.50 -103.94
CA SER A 282 39.73 -69.84 -104.52
C SER A 282 40.38 -69.85 -105.91
N ILE A 283 40.05 -68.86 -106.76
CA ILE A 283 40.68 -68.71 -108.09
C ILE A 283 42.16 -68.37 -107.96
N LEU A 284 42.54 -67.55 -106.96
CA LEU A 284 43.93 -67.20 -106.67
C LEU A 284 44.73 -68.41 -106.18
N ASP A 285 44.20 -69.19 -105.23
CA ASP A 285 44.84 -70.41 -104.72
C ASP A 285 45.07 -71.43 -105.85
N HIS A 286 44.07 -71.63 -106.72
CA HIS A 286 44.21 -72.57 -107.84
C HIS A 286 45.24 -72.13 -108.89
N LYS A 287 45.54 -70.82 -108.96
CA LYS A 287 46.58 -70.28 -109.84
C LYS A 287 47.98 -70.39 -109.24
N VAL A 288 48.09 -70.30 -107.92
CA VAL A 288 49.36 -70.48 -107.18
C VAL A 288 49.80 -71.95 -107.22
N GLU A 289 48.87 -72.90 -107.08
CA GLU A 289 49.17 -74.34 -107.06
C GLU A 289 49.73 -74.87 -108.40
N LYS A 290 49.41 -74.23 -109.54
CA LYS A 290 49.95 -74.59 -110.87
C LYS A 290 51.35 -74.04 -111.19
N VAL A 291 51.92 -73.21 -110.31
CA VAL A 291 53.24 -72.57 -110.50
C VAL A 291 54.32 -73.23 -109.62
N THR A 292 53.93 -74.17 -108.75
CA THR A 292 54.80 -75.05 -107.95
C THR A 292 54.87 -76.46 -108.53
#